data_AF-A0A182S9B9-F1
#
_entry.id   AF-A0A182S9B9-F1
#
_cell.length_a   1.000
_cell.length_b   1.000
_cell.length_c   1.000
_cell.angle_alpha   90.00
_cell.angle_beta   90.00
_cell.angle_gamma   90.00
#
_symmetry.space_group_name_H-M   'P 1'
#
loop_
_entity.id
_entity.type
_entity.pdbx_description
1 polymer ?
#
loop_
_entity_poly.entity_id
_entity_poly.type
_entity_poly.pdbx_seq_one_letter_code
_entity_poly.pdbx_strand_id
1 'polypeptide(L)'
;LCFLLKEKKPLCCLQLAQVCEHCSYRNAKEYQWQNKTIILAADYASNGIYNFIIPLRAHFRSKTSLNPIILLLERRPDIAFLDAISYFPLVYWMLGSIDCLDDLLRAGITLAENVVVVNKELSNSAEEDTLADCNTIVAVQTMF
;
A
#
# COMPACT_ATOMS: atom_id res chain seq x y z
N LEU A 1 11.28 6.63 -15.74
CA LEU A 1 9.98 6.69 -16.45
C LEU A 1 9.11 5.56 -15.86
N CYS A 2 7.90 5.85 -15.37
CA CYS A 2 7.02 4.88 -14.67
C CYS A 2 5.78 4.55 -15.50
N PHE A 3 5.20 3.35 -15.32
CA PHE A 3 3.89 3.03 -15.89
C PHE A 3 2.80 3.85 -15.21
N LEU A 4 2.50 5.01 -15.77
CA LEU A 4 1.33 5.78 -15.40
C LEU A 4 0.18 5.43 -16.35
N LEU A 5 -1.03 5.36 -15.78
CA LEU A 5 -2.26 5.27 -16.54
C LEU A 5 -2.45 6.56 -17.35
N LYS A 6 -2.94 6.43 -18.58
CA LYS A 6 -3.30 7.61 -19.41
C LYS A 6 -4.46 8.39 -18.79
N GLU A 7 -5.37 7.67 -18.13
CA GLU A 7 -6.50 8.24 -17.42
C GLU A 7 -6.39 7.90 -15.94
N LYS A 8 -6.65 8.91 -15.10
CA LYS A 8 -6.67 8.78 -13.65
C LYS A 8 -7.84 7.88 -13.22
N LYS A 9 -7.57 6.95 -12.29
CA LYS A 9 -8.62 6.16 -11.65
C LYS A 9 -9.50 7.06 -10.76
N PRO A 10 -10.85 6.89 -10.76
CA PRO A 10 -11.73 7.58 -9.82
C PRO A 10 -11.32 7.29 -8.37
N LEU A 11 -11.29 8.31 -7.51
CA LEU A 11 -10.81 8.19 -6.13
C LEU A 11 -11.57 7.15 -5.30
N CYS A 12 -12.87 7.00 -5.57
CA CYS A 12 -13.69 5.96 -4.93
C CYS A 12 -13.23 4.54 -5.27
N CYS A 13 -12.63 4.31 -6.43
CA CYS A 13 -12.11 3.01 -6.86
C CYS A 13 -10.70 2.70 -6.34
N LEU A 14 -10.02 3.70 -5.75
CA LEU A 14 -8.73 3.49 -5.08
C LEU A 14 -8.92 2.88 -3.69
N GLN A 15 -10.03 3.16 -3.04
CA GLN A 15 -10.30 2.66 -1.69
C GLN A 15 -10.83 1.23 -1.75
N LEU A 16 -10.06 0.31 -1.19
CA LEU A 16 -10.41 -1.10 -1.10
C LEU A 16 -11.49 -1.30 -0.04
N ALA A 17 -12.36 -2.27 -0.31
CA ALA A 17 -13.48 -2.63 0.56
C ALA A 17 -14.53 -1.55 0.83
N GLN A 18 -14.52 -0.46 0.04
CA GLN A 18 -15.62 0.48 -0.04
C GLN A 18 -16.35 0.27 -1.37
N VAL A 19 -17.63 -0.11 -1.27
CA VAL A 19 -18.50 -0.23 -2.45
C VAL A 19 -18.76 1.17 -3.00
N CYS A 20 -18.59 1.33 -4.31
CA CYS A 20 -18.97 2.52 -5.06
C CYS A 20 -19.73 2.14 -6.32
N GLU A 21 -20.26 3.13 -7.04
CA GLU A 21 -21.01 2.91 -8.29
C GLU A 21 -20.19 2.20 -9.38
N HIS A 22 -18.86 2.28 -9.32
CA HIS A 22 -17.97 1.66 -10.29
C HIS A 22 -17.51 0.25 -9.89
N CYS A 23 -17.54 -0.10 -8.60
CA CYS A 23 -16.95 -1.32 -8.06
C CYS A 23 -17.65 -1.75 -6.77
N SER A 24 -18.21 -2.96 -6.77
CA SER A 24 -18.91 -3.55 -5.62
C SER A 24 -18.02 -4.44 -4.75
N TYR A 25 -16.71 -4.46 -4.99
CA TYR A 25 -15.80 -5.38 -4.32
C TYR A 25 -15.54 -5.01 -2.86
N ARG A 26 -15.73 -5.98 -1.96
CA ARG A 26 -15.66 -5.79 -0.51
C ARG A 26 -14.35 -6.24 0.14
N ASN A 27 -13.50 -6.94 -0.61
CA ASN A 27 -12.20 -7.39 -0.13
C ASN A 27 -11.24 -7.57 -1.32
N ALA A 28 -9.97 -7.73 -1.01
CA ALA A 28 -8.93 -7.95 -2.02
C ALA A 28 -9.12 -9.24 -2.84
N LYS A 29 -9.77 -10.28 -2.28
CA LYS A 29 -9.96 -11.57 -2.96
C LYS A 29 -10.91 -11.46 -4.15
N GLU A 30 -11.92 -10.60 -4.06
CA GLU A 30 -12.90 -10.37 -5.12
C GLU A 30 -12.30 -9.76 -6.40
N TYR A 31 -11.14 -9.10 -6.30
CA TYR A 31 -10.45 -8.55 -7.47
C TYR A 31 -9.78 -9.61 -8.35
N GLN A 32 -9.59 -10.84 -7.85
CA GLN A 32 -9.02 -11.98 -8.58
C GLN A 32 -7.75 -11.63 -9.37
N TRP A 33 -6.82 -10.91 -8.74
CA TRP A 33 -5.56 -10.55 -9.39
C TRP A 33 -4.74 -11.80 -9.74
N GLN A 34 -4.11 -11.77 -10.91
CA GLN A 34 -3.26 -12.87 -11.40
C GLN A 34 -1.99 -13.01 -10.57
N ASN A 35 -1.40 -11.89 -10.14
CA ASN A 35 -0.18 -11.85 -9.36
C ASN A 35 -0.49 -11.67 -7.87
N LYS A 36 0.39 -12.20 -7.03
CA LYS A 36 0.32 -12.04 -5.57
C LYS A 36 0.43 -10.58 -5.17
N THR A 37 -0.22 -10.22 -4.06
CA THR A 37 -0.30 -8.83 -3.59
C THR A 37 0.89 -8.47 -2.71
N ILE A 38 1.15 -7.17 -2.61
CA ILE A 38 2.09 -6.57 -1.67
C ILE A 38 1.27 -5.67 -0.74
N ILE A 39 1.35 -5.91 0.56
CA ILE A 39 0.67 -5.07 1.57
C ILE A 39 1.72 -4.17 2.20
N LEU A 40 1.49 -2.85 2.18
CA LEU A 40 2.29 -1.86 2.90
C LEU A 40 1.47 -1.35 4.08
N ALA A 41 1.86 -1.66 5.31
CA ALA A 41 1.24 -1.14 6.53
C ALA A 41 2.00 0.10 7.02
N ALA A 42 1.29 1.21 7.26
CA ALA A 42 1.85 2.45 7.77
C ALA A 42 0.82 3.28 8.54
N ASP A 43 1.27 4.15 9.44
CA ASP A 43 0.37 5.03 10.21
C ASP A 43 -0.30 6.10 9.35
N TYR A 44 0.39 6.61 8.34
CA TYR A 44 -0.09 7.67 7.45
C TYR A 44 0.55 7.61 6.07
N ALA A 45 -0.09 8.27 5.13
CA ALA A 45 0.45 8.48 3.79
C ALA A 45 1.63 9.45 3.83
N SER A 46 2.84 8.91 3.95
CA SER A 46 4.09 9.68 3.93
C SER A 46 4.72 9.71 2.54
N ASN A 47 5.67 10.62 2.33
CA ASN A 47 6.43 10.66 1.08
C ASN A 47 7.24 9.37 0.83
N GLY A 48 7.57 8.61 1.89
CA GLY A 48 8.24 7.32 1.79
C GLY A 48 7.43 6.30 0.97
N ILE A 49 6.10 6.41 0.96
CA ILE A 49 5.24 5.53 0.17
C ILE A 49 5.46 5.75 -1.34
N TYR A 50 5.73 6.98 -1.80
CA TYR A 50 6.07 7.20 -3.21
C TYR A 50 7.39 6.53 -3.59
N ASN A 51 8.39 6.63 -2.71
CA ASN A 51 9.69 5.98 -2.90
C ASN A 51 9.56 4.45 -2.94
N PHE A 52 8.50 3.90 -2.33
CA PHE A 52 8.15 2.48 -2.42
C PHE A 52 7.42 2.13 -3.74
N ILE A 53 6.43 2.93 -4.15
CA ILE A 53 5.61 2.64 -5.34
C ILE A 53 6.40 2.83 -6.65
N ILE A 54 7.22 3.89 -6.74
CA ILE A 54 7.89 4.29 -7.98
C ILE A 54 8.76 3.15 -8.56
N PRO A 55 9.67 2.50 -7.80
CA PRO A 55 10.47 1.39 -8.30
C PRO A 55 9.64 0.17 -8.71
N LEU A 56 8.56 -0.13 -7.97
CA LEU A 56 7.65 -1.25 -8.25
C LEU A 56 6.75 -1.01 -9.46
N ARG A 57 6.73 0.21 -9.99
CA ARG A 57 5.97 0.62 -11.18
C ARG A 57 6.87 1.16 -12.29
N ALA A 58 8.18 0.94 -12.20
CA ALA A 58 9.14 1.36 -13.22
C ALA A 58 8.98 0.56 -14.53
N HIS A 59 9.26 1.21 -15.67
CA HIS A 59 9.01 0.67 -17.01
C HIS A 59 9.75 -0.61 -17.40
N PHE A 60 10.79 -1.00 -16.65
CA PHE A 60 11.56 -2.22 -16.94
C PHE A 60 10.80 -3.52 -16.60
N ARG A 61 9.68 -3.44 -15.86
CA ARG A 61 8.84 -4.61 -15.59
C ARG A 61 7.84 -4.84 -16.72
N SER A 62 7.62 -6.08 -17.13
CA SER A 62 6.53 -6.39 -18.07
C SER A 62 5.18 -6.10 -17.38
N LYS A 63 4.21 -5.52 -18.09
CA LYS A 63 2.88 -5.18 -17.53
C LYS A 63 2.16 -6.38 -16.90
N THR A 64 2.44 -7.59 -17.39
CA THR A 64 1.89 -8.85 -16.88
C THR A 64 2.51 -9.30 -15.56
N SER A 65 3.64 -8.72 -15.14
CA SER A 65 4.36 -9.08 -13.92
C SER A 65 4.14 -8.13 -12.74
N LEU A 66 3.21 -7.17 -12.85
CA LEU A 66 3.00 -6.19 -11.80
C LEU A 66 2.19 -6.80 -10.65
N ASN A 67 2.75 -6.76 -9.45
CA ASN A 67 2.08 -7.15 -8.22
C ASN A 67 1.16 -6.01 -7.75
N PRO A 68 -0.12 -6.27 -7.43
CA PRO A 68 -0.99 -5.28 -6.80
C PRO A 68 -0.42 -4.81 -5.47
N ILE A 69 -0.52 -3.50 -5.19
CA ILE A 69 -0.05 -2.89 -3.94
C ILE A 69 -1.27 -2.40 -3.16
N ILE A 70 -1.38 -2.81 -1.91
CA ILE A 70 -2.41 -2.37 -0.98
C ILE A 70 -1.74 -1.59 0.14
N LEU A 71 -2.09 -0.30 0.26
CA LEU A 71 -1.65 0.57 1.35
C LEU A 71 -2.65 0.44 2.51
N LEU A 72 -2.27 -0.27 3.57
CA LEU A 72 -3.04 -0.36 4.81
C LEU A 72 -2.61 0.79 5.72
N LEU A 73 -3.48 1.79 5.85
CA LEU A 73 -3.19 3.04 6.54
C LEU A 73 -4.04 3.21 7.79
N GLU A 74 -3.44 3.58 8.92
CA GLU A 74 -4.21 3.87 10.15
C GLU A 74 -4.93 5.22 10.08
N ARG A 75 -4.46 6.15 9.23
CA ARG A 75 -5.05 7.46 8.99
C ARG A 75 -5.45 7.64 7.53
N ARG A 76 -6.56 8.36 7.30
CA ARG A 76 -7.02 8.67 5.94
C ARG A 76 -5.98 9.54 5.22
N PRO A 77 -5.55 9.17 4.00
CA PRO A 77 -4.69 10.00 3.18
C PRO A 77 -5.40 11.27 2.73
N ASP A 78 -4.63 12.32 2.49
CA ASP A 78 -5.14 13.55 1.90
C ASP A 78 -5.45 13.37 0.41
N ILE A 79 -6.26 14.29 -0.13
CA ILE A 79 -6.72 14.22 -1.52
C ILE A 79 -5.55 14.37 -2.49
N ALA A 80 -4.54 15.18 -2.17
CA ALA A 80 -3.39 15.34 -3.07
C ALA A 80 -2.57 14.04 -3.17
N PHE A 81 -2.42 13.32 -2.06
CA PHE A 81 -1.84 11.98 -2.09
C PHE A 81 -2.65 11.00 -2.94
N LEU A 82 -3.96 10.94 -2.71
CA LEU A 82 -4.87 10.07 -3.48
C LEU A 82 -4.83 10.38 -4.98
N ASP A 83 -4.76 11.65 -5.33
CA ASP A 83 -4.62 12.13 -6.70
C ASP A 83 -3.32 11.67 -7.33
N ALA A 84 -2.19 11.76 -6.62
CA ALA A 84 -0.91 11.29 -7.12
C ALA A 84 -0.90 9.77 -7.33
N ILE A 85 -1.42 8.98 -6.38
CA ILE A 85 -1.41 7.52 -6.48
C ILE A 85 -2.40 6.97 -7.53
N SER A 86 -3.42 7.75 -7.89
CA SER A 86 -4.47 7.36 -8.86
C SER A 86 -3.99 7.09 -10.29
N TYR A 87 -2.80 7.60 -10.63
CA TYR A 87 -2.16 7.33 -11.92
C TYR A 87 -1.39 6.00 -11.93
N PHE A 88 -1.12 5.39 -10.78
CA PHE A 88 -0.39 4.13 -10.73
C PHE A 88 -1.35 2.93 -10.91
N PRO A 89 -1.03 1.99 -11.80
CA PRO A 89 -1.83 0.80 -11.99
C PRO A 89 -1.74 -0.12 -10.77
N LEU A 90 -2.86 -0.79 -10.46
CA LEU A 90 -2.95 -1.79 -9.39
C LEU A 90 -2.43 -1.29 -8.03
N VAL A 91 -2.65 -0.02 -7.70
CA VAL A 91 -2.43 0.55 -6.37
C VAL A 91 -3.78 0.85 -5.75
N TYR A 92 -3.96 0.43 -4.50
CA TYR A 92 -5.17 0.60 -3.71
C TYR A 92 -4.79 0.99 -2.28
N TRP A 93 -5.71 1.57 -1.53
CA TRP A 93 -5.53 1.85 -0.12
C TRP A 93 -6.74 1.41 0.70
N MET A 94 -6.54 1.15 1.99
CA MET A 94 -7.57 0.78 2.95
C MET A 94 -7.26 1.46 4.27
N LEU A 95 -8.31 1.95 4.95
CA LEU A 95 -8.19 2.35 6.34
C LEU A 95 -8.19 1.09 7.22
N GLY A 96 -7.18 0.92 8.07
CA GLY A 96 -7.07 -0.20 8.98
C GLY A 96 -5.69 -0.28 9.65
N SER A 97 -5.52 -1.22 10.57
CA SER A 97 -4.26 -1.43 11.29
C SER A 97 -3.70 -2.83 11.06
N ILE A 98 -2.38 -2.98 11.13
CA ILE A 98 -1.71 -4.29 11.09
C ILE A 98 -2.03 -5.15 12.32
N ASP A 99 -2.38 -4.51 13.45
CA ASP A 99 -2.75 -5.22 14.68
C ASP A 99 -4.16 -5.82 14.61
N CYS A 100 -4.96 -5.40 13.62
CA CYS A 100 -6.31 -5.90 13.41
C CYS A 100 -6.33 -7.04 12.38
N LEU A 101 -6.59 -8.27 12.84
CA LEU A 101 -6.68 -9.44 11.97
C LEU A 101 -7.73 -9.27 10.86
N ASP A 102 -8.88 -8.67 11.16
CA ASP A 102 -9.94 -8.46 10.18
C ASP A 102 -9.51 -7.52 9.05
N ASP A 103 -8.75 -6.47 9.37
CA ASP A 103 -8.22 -5.55 8.36
C ASP A 103 -7.20 -6.25 7.46
N LEU A 104 -6.32 -7.07 8.02
CA LEU A 104 -5.39 -7.90 7.25
C LEU A 104 -6.12 -8.90 6.35
N LEU A 105 -7.16 -9.57 6.86
CA LEU A 105 -7.97 -10.50 6.07
C LEU A 105 -8.67 -9.78 4.91
N ARG A 106 -9.21 -8.58 5.13
CA ARG A 106 -9.85 -7.77 4.08
C ARG A 106 -8.84 -7.23 3.06
N ALA A 107 -7.65 -6.82 3.51
CA ALA A 107 -6.50 -6.48 2.67
C ALA A 107 -5.97 -7.69 1.89
N GLY A 108 -6.42 -8.91 2.20
CA GLY A 108 -6.04 -10.11 1.46
C GLY A 108 -4.67 -10.63 1.85
N ILE A 109 -4.31 -10.60 3.14
CA ILE A 109 -3.07 -11.15 3.68
C ILE A 109 -2.80 -12.58 3.21
N THR A 110 -3.85 -13.41 3.06
CA THR A 110 -3.72 -14.79 2.58
C THR A 110 -3.29 -14.90 1.10
N LEU A 111 -3.39 -13.81 0.33
CA LEU A 111 -2.97 -13.71 -1.07
C LEU A 111 -1.67 -12.92 -1.23
N ALA A 112 -1.17 -12.34 -0.13
CA ALA A 112 0.01 -11.49 -0.15
C ALA A 112 1.27 -12.33 -0.25
N GLU A 113 2.19 -11.89 -1.09
CA GLU A 113 3.55 -12.44 -1.14
C GLU A 113 4.44 -11.77 -0.10
N ASN A 114 4.23 -10.47 0.11
CA ASN A 114 5.04 -9.66 0.99
C ASN A 114 4.16 -8.70 1.80
N VAL A 115 4.47 -8.58 3.08
CA VAL A 115 3.98 -7.51 3.95
C VAL A 115 5.16 -6.65 4.33
N VAL A 116 5.04 -5.35 4.06
CA VAL A 116 6.04 -4.34 4.36
C VAL A 116 5.47 -3.47 5.46
N VAL A 117 6.14 -3.43 6.61
CA VAL A 117 5.72 -2.64 7.76
C VAL A 117 6.63 -1.43 7.87
N VAL A 118 6.06 -0.23 7.82
CA VAL A 118 6.79 1.02 8.05
C VAL A 118 6.69 1.33 9.54
N ASN A 119 7.84 1.52 10.18
CA ASN A 119 7.89 1.73 11.62
C ASN A 119 7.19 3.05 12.00
N LYS A 120 6.49 3.04 13.14
CA LYS A 120 5.82 4.22 13.69
C LYS A 120 6.89 5.17 14.21
N GLU A 121 7.33 6.15 13.43
CA GLU A 121 8.36 7.11 13.91
C GLU A 121 7.91 7.91 15.16
N LEU A 122 6.62 7.85 15.53
CA LEU A 122 6.08 8.47 16.74
C LEU A 122 6.37 7.68 18.04
N SER A 123 6.82 6.42 17.97
CA SER A 123 7.24 5.68 19.17
C SER A 123 8.76 5.75 19.44
N ASN A 124 9.51 6.50 18.63
CA ASN A 124 10.95 6.69 18.81
C ASN A 124 11.32 8.08 19.39
N SER A 125 10.34 8.93 19.72
CA SER A 125 10.60 10.30 20.16
C SER A 125 10.43 10.55 21.66
N ALA A 126 10.51 9.50 22.49
CA ALA A 126 10.48 9.68 23.95
C ALA A 126 11.81 9.41 24.67
N GLU A 127 12.71 8.58 24.16
CA GLU A 127 14.02 8.35 24.77
C GLU A 127 15.05 8.01 23.69
N GLU A 128 16.00 8.92 23.48
CA GLU A 128 17.34 8.77 22.89
C GLU A 128 17.69 9.95 21.98
N ASP A 129 17.95 11.10 22.62
CA ASP A 129 18.98 12.00 22.13
C ASP A 129 20.27 11.19 21.99
N THR A 130 20.93 11.30 20.84
CA THR A 130 22.18 10.62 20.44
C THR A 130 22.02 9.21 19.85
N LEU A 131 21.54 9.14 18.61
CA LEU A 131 22.15 8.37 17.50
C LEU A 131 21.37 8.65 16.21
N ALA A 132 21.48 9.91 15.75
CA ALA A 132 21.12 10.27 14.39
C ALA A 132 22.21 9.75 13.46
N ASP A 133 22.03 8.53 12.93
CA ASP A 133 22.36 8.13 11.55
C ASP A 133 22.43 6.59 11.42
N CYS A 134 21.85 6.11 10.32
CA CYS A 134 21.87 4.73 9.80
C CYS A 134 20.97 3.68 10.45
N ASN A 135 19.81 3.41 9.81
CA ASN A 135 19.51 2.13 9.12
C ASN A 135 18.00 1.96 8.86
N THR A 136 17.53 2.22 7.63
CA THR A 136 16.21 1.73 7.19
C THR A 136 16.33 0.28 6.76
N ILE A 137 16.14 -0.66 7.68
CA ILE A 137 15.98 -2.07 7.35
C ILE A 137 14.48 -2.36 7.21
N VAL A 138 14.06 -2.66 5.98
CA VAL A 138 12.71 -3.17 5.70
C VAL A 138 12.62 -4.59 6.24
N ALA A 139 11.90 -4.79 7.34
CA ALA A 139 11.59 -6.12 7.83
C ALA A 139 10.56 -6.76 6.89
N VAL A 140 11.01 -7.71 6.06
CA VAL A 140 10.13 -8.61 5.31
C VAL A 140 9.78 -9.77 6.25
N GLN A 141 8.55 -9.80 6.76
CA GLN A 141 8.08 -10.93 7.56
C GLN A 141 7.32 -11.90 6.66
N THR A 142 7.90 -13.06 6.38
CA THR A 142 7.22 -14.19 5.74
C THR A 142 6.47 -14.97 6.81
N MET A 143 5.13 -14.98 6.76
CA MET A 143 4.32 -15.86 7.60
C MET A 143 4.25 -17.25 6.94
N PHE A 144 4.71 -18.27 7.67
CA PHE A 144 4.63 -19.68 7.27
C PHE A 144 3.27 -20.28 7.62
#